data_AF-A0A133NKE2-F1
#
_entry.id   AF-A0A133NKE2-F1
#
_cell.length_a   1.000
_cell.length_b   1.000
_cell.length_c   1.000
_cell.angle_alpha   90.00
_cell.angle_beta   90.00
_cell.angle_gamma   90.00
#
_symmetry.space_group_name_H-M   'P 1'
#
loop_
_entity.id
_entity.type
_entity.pdbx_description
1 polymer ?
#
loop_
_entity_poly.entity_id
_entity_poly.type
_entity_poly.pdbx_seq_one_letter_code
_entity_poly.pdbx_strand_id
1 'polypeptide(L)'
;MNKTMSLKLEENLFSEIKKISAIFNMSCSEFIRNAIKKELDEKKNDFIVKLSDFPFCDDEEEKELVSFLNTLTEEDLKISKKEIIKL
;
A
#
# COMPACT_ATOMS: atom_id res chain seq x y z
N MET A 1 7.81 17.88 -13.21
CA MET A 1 9.16 18.25 -12.73
C MET A 1 9.90 16.96 -12.44
N ASN A 2 11.08 16.71 -13.02
CA ASN A 2 11.83 15.46 -12.81
C ASN A 2 12.88 15.66 -11.72
N LYS A 3 13.04 14.68 -10.83
CA LYS A 3 14.11 14.64 -9.82
C LYS A 3 15.01 13.43 -10.05
N THR A 4 16.30 13.59 -9.79
CA THR A 4 17.29 12.51 -9.88
C THR A 4 17.59 11.97 -8.49
N MET A 5 17.77 10.65 -8.39
CA MET A 5 18.22 9.98 -7.17
C MET A 5 19.39 9.06 -7.49
N SER A 6 20.34 8.93 -6.55
CA SER A 6 21.42 7.94 -6.64
C SER A 6 21.00 6.68 -5.88
N LEU A 7 21.06 5.53 -6.54
CA LEU A 7 20.69 4.22 -5.97
C LEU A 7 21.91 3.31 -6.01
N LYS A 8 22.29 2.74 -4.86
CA LYS A 8 23.29 1.67 -4.79
C LYS A 8 22.58 0.33 -4.91
N LEU A 9 23.06 -0.52 -5.80
CA LEU A 9 22.54 -1.85 -6.05
C LEU A 9 23.65 -2.87 -5.83
N GLU A 10 23.28 -4.08 -5.40
CA GLU A 10 24.20 -5.21 -5.41
C GLU A 10 24.64 -5.52 -6.85
N GLU A 11 25.89 -5.95 -7.01
CA GLU A 11 26.49 -6.17 -8.33
C GLU A 11 25.73 -7.23 -9.15
N ASN A 12 25.30 -8.31 -8.48
CA ASN A 12 24.52 -9.38 -9.10
C ASN A 12 23.19 -8.87 -9.65
N LEU A 13 22.45 -8.11 -8.84
CA LEU A 13 21.16 -7.53 -9.23
C LEU A 13 21.32 -6.56 -10.40
N PHE A 14 22.35 -5.72 -10.38
CA PHE A 14 22.63 -4.80 -11.48
C PHE A 14 22.96 -5.55 -12.79
N SER A 15 23.71 -6.65 -12.70
CA SER A 15 24.04 -7.51 -13.83
C SER A 15 22.79 -8.13 -14.46
N GLU A 16 21.86 -8.62 -13.63
CA GLU A 16 20.58 -9.16 -14.11
C GLU A 16 19.71 -8.10 -14.77
N ILE A 17 19.57 -6.92 -14.16
CA ILE A 17 18.84 -5.78 -14.74
C ILE A 17 19.41 -5.45 -16.12
N LYS A 18 20.74 -5.40 -16.26
CA LYS A 18 21.40 -5.07 -17.53
C LYS A 18 21.12 -6.12 -18.60
N LYS A 19 21.16 -7.41 -18.26
CA LYS A 19 20.85 -8.51 -19.18
C LYS A 19 19.41 -8.43 -19.68
N ILE A 20 18.46 -8.28 -18.75
CA ILE A 20 17.03 -8.19 -19.08
C ILE A 20 16.76 -6.94 -19.91
N SER A 21 17.29 -5.79 -19.49
CA SER A 21 17.11 -4.52 -20.22
C SER A 21 17.59 -4.62 -21.67
N ALA A 22 18.71 -5.32 -21.91
CA ALA A 22 19.22 -5.58 -23.25
C ALA A 22 18.28 -6.48 -24.08
N ILE A 23 17.71 -7.53 -23.49
CA ILE A 23 16.78 -8.45 -24.18
C ILE A 23 15.51 -7.71 -24.63
N PHE A 24 14.97 -6.85 -23.76
CA PHE A 24 13.73 -6.12 -24.02
C PHE A 24 13.95 -4.76 -24.71
N ASN A 25 15.19 -4.47 -25.15
CA ASN A 25 15.57 -3.22 -25.80
C ASN A 25 15.13 -1.96 -25.04
N MET A 26 15.25 -1.99 -23.71
CA MET A 26 14.91 -0.88 -22.82
C MET A 26 16.14 -0.41 -22.05
N SER A 27 16.10 0.83 -21.53
CA SER A 27 17.18 1.30 -20.67
C SER A 27 17.06 0.71 -19.25
N CYS A 28 18.18 0.51 -18.55
CA CYS A 28 18.13 0.10 -17.13
C CYS A 28 17.29 1.07 -16.29
N SER A 29 17.33 2.37 -16.63
CA SER A 29 16.54 3.39 -15.95
C SER A 29 15.03 3.20 -16.15
N GLU A 30 14.62 2.73 -17.31
CA GLU A 30 13.22 2.45 -17.64
C GLU A 30 12.73 1.18 -16.96
N PHE A 31 13.55 0.12 -16.97
CA PHE A 31 13.28 -1.09 -16.20
C PHE A 31 13.06 -0.78 -14.71
N ILE A 32 13.98 -0.04 -14.09
CA ILE A 32 13.90 0.34 -12.68
C ILE A 32 12.66 1.21 -12.41
N ARG A 33 12.36 2.20 -13.26
CA ARG A 33 11.15 3.03 -13.11
C ARG A 33 9.88 2.20 -13.18
N ASN A 34 9.79 1.24 -14.09
CA ASN A 34 8.62 0.38 -14.25
C ASN A 34 8.44 -0.53 -13.02
N ALA A 35 9.53 -1.10 -12.51
CA ALA A 35 9.50 -1.89 -11.29
C ALA A 35 9.05 -1.07 -10.07
N ILE A 36 9.60 0.14 -9.89
CA ILE A 36 9.21 1.03 -8.77
C ILE A 36 7.73 1.42 -8.88
N LYS A 37 7.23 1.75 -10.08
CA LYS A 37 5.81 2.06 -10.28
C LYS A 37 4.90 0.90 -9.87
N LYS A 38 5.24 -0.31 -10.31
CA LYS A 38 4.50 -1.52 -9.96
C LYS A 38 4.46 -1.73 -8.44
N GLU A 39 5.60 -1.65 -7.77
CA GLU A 39 5.68 -1.79 -6.30
C GLU A 39 4.89 -0.69 -5.58
N LEU A 40 4.95 0.56 -6.06
CA LEU A 40 4.17 1.66 -5.50
C LEU A 40 2.66 1.44 -5.66
N ASP A 41 2.20 0.95 -6.81
CA ASP A 41 0.78 0.68 -7.05
C ASP A 41 0.29 -0.48 -6.18
N GLU A 42 1.12 -1.51 -5.98
CA GLU A 42 0.82 -2.61 -5.05
C GLU A 42 0.75 -2.12 -3.59
N LYS A 43 1.74 -1.32 -3.15
CA LYS A 43 1.79 -0.80 -1.77
C LYS A 43 0.75 0.25 -1.47
N LYS A 44 0.41 1.14 -2.42
CA LYS A 44 -0.70 2.10 -2.25
C LYS A 44 -2.05 1.42 -2.09
N ASN A 45 -2.20 0.23 -2.64
CA ASN A 45 -3.42 -0.54 -2.48
C ASN A 45 -3.52 -1.28 -1.13
N ASP A 46 -2.42 -1.36 -0.39
CA ASP A 46 -2.38 -1.90 0.96
C ASP A 46 -3.22 -1.03 1.90
N PHE A 47 -4.05 -1.69 2.72
CA PHE A 47 -4.91 -1.07 3.71
C PHE A 47 -4.13 -0.17 4.67
N ILE A 48 -2.91 -0.56 5.04
CA ILE A 48 -2.07 0.21 5.97
C ILE A 48 -1.64 1.54 5.35
N VAL A 49 -1.28 1.55 4.06
CA VAL A 49 -0.88 2.79 3.36
C VAL A 49 -2.08 3.69 3.14
N LYS A 50 -3.25 3.12 2.79
CA LYS A 50 -4.50 3.88 2.72
C LYS A 50 -4.76 4.58 4.05
N LEU A 51 -4.79 3.86 5.17
CA LEU A 51 -5.00 4.47 6.50
C LEU A 51 -3.96 5.53 6.87
N SER A 52 -2.73 5.43 6.38
CA SER A 52 -1.68 6.43 6.67
C SER A 52 -1.87 7.77 5.93
N ASP A 53 -2.62 7.77 4.83
CA ASP A 53 -2.90 8.95 4.00
C ASP A 53 -4.31 9.53 4.29
N PHE A 54 -5.07 8.93 5.20
CA PHE A 54 -6.34 9.49 5.65
C PHE A 54 -6.08 10.57 6.71
N PRO A 55 -6.64 11.78 6.54
CA PRO A 55 -6.68 12.74 7.64
C PRO A 55 -7.47 12.12 8.82
N PHE A 56 -7.13 12.53 10.04
CA PHE A 56 -7.99 12.26 11.18
C PHE A 56 -9.40 12.78 10.89
N CYS A 57 -10.43 12.09 11.39
CA CYS A 57 -11.81 12.55 11.27
C CYS A 57 -11.90 14.00 11.73
N ASP A 58 -12.60 14.82 10.95
CA ASP A 58 -12.98 16.16 11.40
C ASP A 58 -14.15 16.10 12.40
N ASP A 59 -14.45 17.24 13.03
CA ASP A 59 -15.48 17.33 14.09
C ASP A 59 -16.90 16.94 13.60
N GLU A 60 -17.16 17.01 12.30
CA GLU A 60 -18.46 16.66 11.70
C GLU A 60 -18.52 15.14 11.46
N GLU A 61 -17.48 14.58 10.85
CA GLU A 61 -17.31 13.14 10.66
C GLU A 61 -17.32 12.39 12.00
N GLU A 62 -16.63 12.91 13.02
CA GLU A 62 -16.61 12.30 14.35
C GLU A 62 -18.02 12.26 14.97
N LYS A 63 -18.78 13.35 14.86
CA LYS A 63 -20.15 13.40 15.39
C LYS A 63 -21.08 12.45 14.66
N GLU A 64 -20.97 12.35 13.34
CA GLU A 64 -21.74 11.39 12.56
C GLU A 64 -21.43 9.96 13.00
N LEU A 65 -20.15 9.60 13.12
CA LEU A 65 -19.71 8.27 13.56
C LEU A 65 -20.21 7.96 14.97
N VAL A 66 -20.05 8.88 15.92
CA VAL A 66 -20.54 8.72 17.30
C VAL A 66 -22.06 8.61 17.33
N SER A 67 -22.78 9.38 16.52
CA SER A 67 -24.24 9.31 16.43
C SER A 67 -24.69 7.94 15.94
N PHE A 68 -24.03 7.39 14.92
CA PHE A 68 -24.30 6.06 14.39
C PHE A 68 -23.96 4.96 15.39
N LEU A 69 -22.83 5.05 16.10
CA LEU A 69 -22.49 4.08 17.13
C LEU A 69 -23.53 4.03 18.26
N ASN A 70 -24.13 5.18 18.59
CA ASN A 70 -25.19 5.27 19.58
C ASN A 70 -26.55 4.73 19.10
N THR A 71 -26.75 4.50 17.79
CA THR A 71 -27.97 3.86 17.28
C THR A 71 -27.88 2.33 17.24
N LEU A 72 -26.70 1.75 17.43
CA LEU A 72 -26.50 0.30 17.46
C LEU A 72 -27.19 -0.32 18.67
N THR A 73 -27.95 -1.38 18.42
CA THR A 73 -28.66 -2.14 19.46
C THR A 73 -27.87 -3.38 19.88
N GLU A 74 -28.27 -4.02 20.99
CA GLU A 74 -27.68 -5.29 21.41
C GLU A 74 -27.79 -6.40 20.34
N GLU A 75 -28.82 -6.36 19.50
CA GLU A 75 -28.99 -7.30 18.40
C GLU A 75 -27.93 -7.09 17.31
N ASP A 76 -27.58 -5.83 17.02
CA ASP A 76 -26.55 -5.47 16.04
C ASP A 76 -25.13 -5.86 16.50
N LEU A 77 -24.91 -5.92 17.82
CA LEU A 77 -23.64 -6.28 18.44
C LEU A 77 -23.54 -7.76 18.81
N LYS A 78 -24.53 -8.57 18.44
CA LYS A 78 -24.56 -9.99 18.76
C LYS A 78 -23.44 -10.73 18.02
N ILE A 79 -22.61 -11.45 18.78
CA ILE A 79 -21.53 -12.28 18.23
C ILE A 79 -22.13 -13.33 17.29
N SER A 80 -21.91 -13.16 15.98
CA SER A 80 -22.44 -14.06 14.95
C SER A 80 -21.59 -15.32 14.78
N LYS A 81 -20.28 -15.24 15.06
CA LYS A 81 -19.35 -16.37 14.96
C LYS A 81 -18.13 -16.17 15.85
N LYS A 82 -17.65 -17.25 16.47
CA LYS A 82 -16.40 -17.29 17.22
C LYS A 82 -15.54 -18.44 16.72
N GLU A 83 -14.32 -18.15 16.29
CA GLU A 83 -13.31 -19.16 15.93
C GLU A 83 -12.13 -19.07 16.89
N ILE A 84 -11.64 -20.22 17.35
CA ILE A 84 -10.46 -20.34 18.20
C ILE A 84 -9.37 -20.96 17.33
N ILE A 85 -8.37 -20.16 16.97
CA ILE A 85 -7.20 -20.63 16.22
C ILE A 85 -6.22 -21.24 17.25
N LYS A 86 -6.00 -22.55 17.18
CA LYS A 86 -4.92 -23.20 17.93
C LYS A 86 -3.61 -22.99 17.17
N LEU A 87 -2.64 -22.38 17.87
CA LEU A 87 -1.26 -22.23 17.43
C LEU A 87 -0.54 -23.59 17.43
#